data_AF-A0A830EEH3-F1
#
_entry.id   AF-A0A830EEH3-F1
#
_cell.length_a   1.000
_cell.length_b   1.000
_cell.length_c   1.000
_cell.angle_alpha   90.00
_cell.angle_beta   90.00
_cell.angle_gamma   90.00
#
_symmetry.space_group_name_H-M   'P 1'
#
loop_
_entity.id
_entity.type
_entity.pdbx_description
1 polymer ?
#
loop_
_entity_poly.entity_id
_entity_poly.type
_entity_poly.pdbx_seq_one_letter_code
_entity_poly.pdbx_strand_id
1 'polypeptide(L)'
;MLSGAAAGLFGWGGTQAITWSDRAVGALLATALWVVLIGGFIGLTVLHAPDSVRFSDAMLAWGTVNTTAMALTVGGLLGAVPESLAFWHAWVGATAIGYCWTGGVLEGGGQPVRGRGYLGAGVVGLGLLTVGAVAFPLVSPVGYLALAALHALPMVLDVRTALPAVHRTGVVGVAVAAVLVAGVIIA
;
A
#
# COMPACT_ATOMS: atom_id res chain seq x y z
N MET A 1 -12.73 -6.43 1.44
CA MET A 1 -11.35 -6.51 1.98
C MET A 1 -10.42 -7.34 1.10
N LEU A 2 -10.76 -8.59 0.77
CA LEU A 2 -9.91 -9.41 -0.13
C LEU A 2 -9.74 -8.82 -1.54
N SER A 3 -10.77 -8.16 -2.08
CA SER A 3 -10.67 -7.43 -3.36
C SER A 3 -9.62 -6.32 -3.32
N GLY A 4 -9.58 -5.54 -2.23
CA GLY A 4 -8.55 -4.52 -2.02
C GLY A 4 -7.16 -5.11 -1.83
N ALA A 5 -7.05 -6.24 -1.11
CA ALA A 5 -5.80 -6.96 -0.95
C ALA A 5 -5.26 -7.47 -2.30
N ALA A 6 -6.13 -8.05 -3.13
CA ALA A 6 -5.80 -8.50 -4.47
C ALA A 6 -5.38 -7.33 -5.37
N ALA A 7 -6.16 -6.24 -5.40
CA ALA A 7 -5.85 -5.06 -6.20
C ALA A 7 -4.47 -4.49 -5.84
N GLY A 8 -4.16 -4.38 -4.55
CA GLY A 8 -2.84 -3.94 -4.10
C GLY A 8 -1.72 -4.91 -4.45
N LEU A 9 -1.92 -6.21 -4.22
CA LEU A 9 -0.92 -7.23 -4.55
C LEU A 9 -0.57 -7.24 -6.04
N PHE A 10 -1.59 -7.26 -6.91
CA PHE A 10 -1.40 -7.27 -8.36
C PHE A 10 -0.90 -5.93 -8.89
N GLY A 11 -1.38 -4.82 -8.34
CA GLY A 11 -0.96 -3.48 -8.76
C GLY A 11 0.51 -3.25 -8.44
N TRP A 12 0.92 -3.48 -7.20
CA TRP A 12 2.31 -3.27 -6.77
C TRP A 12 3.27 -4.33 -7.35
N GLY A 13 2.87 -5.60 -7.37
CA GLY A 13 3.66 -6.67 -8.00
C GLY A 13 3.81 -6.47 -9.51
N GLY A 14 2.75 -6.06 -10.20
CA GLY A 14 2.80 -5.70 -11.62
C GLY A 14 3.66 -4.46 -11.87
N THR A 15 3.58 -3.45 -11.01
CA THR A 15 4.48 -2.28 -11.07
C THR A 15 5.94 -2.70 -10.95
N GLN A 16 6.29 -3.60 -10.02
CA GLN A 16 7.65 -4.14 -9.93
C GLN A 16 8.07 -4.85 -11.24
N ALA A 17 7.23 -5.74 -11.76
CA ALA A 17 7.55 -6.49 -12.97
C ALA A 17 7.76 -5.57 -14.18
N ILE A 18 6.99 -4.49 -14.28
CA ILE A 18 7.16 -3.47 -15.31
C ILE A 18 8.50 -2.74 -15.12
N THR A 19 8.86 -2.38 -13.89
CA THR A 19 10.13 -1.68 -13.61
C THR A 19 11.35 -2.53 -13.94
N TRP A 20 11.28 -3.86 -13.77
CA TRP A 20 12.36 -4.76 -14.18
C TRP A 20 12.44 -5.00 -15.69
N SER A 21 11.45 -4.58 -16.48
CA SER A 21 11.43 -4.82 -17.92
C SER A 21 12.22 -3.79 -18.74
N ASP A 22 12.81 -2.78 -18.11
CA ASP A 22 13.58 -1.68 -18.72
C ASP A 22 12.88 -0.97 -19.90
N ARG A 23 11.53 -1.04 -19.94
CA ARG A 23 10.76 -0.37 -20.99
C ARG A 23 10.76 1.13 -20.75
N ALA A 24 11.10 1.89 -21.80
CA ALA A 24 11.06 3.36 -21.81
C ALA A 24 9.70 3.97 -21.41
N VAL A 25 8.61 3.19 -21.52
CA VAL A 25 7.23 3.60 -21.16
C VAL A 25 6.73 2.98 -19.86
N GLY A 26 7.63 2.49 -18.99
CA GLY A 26 7.28 1.75 -17.78
C GLY A 26 6.30 2.48 -16.85
N ALA A 27 6.51 3.79 -16.64
CA ALA A 27 5.61 4.59 -15.79
C ALA A 27 4.18 4.68 -16.36
N LEU A 28 4.04 4.80 -17.69
CA LEU A 28 2.73 4.79 -18.37
C LEU A 28 2.05 3.43 -18.29
N LEU A 29 2.81 2.33 -18.46
CA LEU A 29 2.28 0.98 -18.31
C LEU A 29 1.80 0.70 -16.88
N ALA A 30 2.57 1.12 -15.88
CA ALA A 30 2.18 1.01 -14.48
C ALA A 30 0.92 1.85 -14.19
N THR A 31 0.84 3.05 -14.75
CA THR A 31 -0.35 3.91 -14.64
C THR A 31 -1.59 3.23 -15.25
N ALA A 32 -1.46 2.67 -16.46
CA ALA A 32 -2.54 1.95 -17.12
C ALA A 32 -3.01 0.72 -16.32
N LEU A 33 -2.07 -0.05 -15.76
CA LEU A 33 -2.37 -1.15 -14.84
C LEU A 33 -3.22 -0.68 -13.65
N TRP A 34 -2.80 0.40 -13.01
CA TRP A 34 -3.52 0.96 -11.86
C TRP A 34 -4.89 1.52 -12.24
N VAL A 35 -5.05 2.15 -13.40
CA VAL A 35 -6.36 2.62 -13.89
C VAL A 35 -7.34 1.45 -14.01
N VAL A 36 -6.90 0.32 -14.58
CA VAL A 36 -7.75 -0.88 -14.72
C VAL A 36 -8.11 -1.46 -13.35
N LEU A 37 -7.11 -1.66 -12.48
CA LEU A 37 -7.33 -2.28 -11.16
C LEU A 37 -8.20 -1.41 -10.24
N ILE A 38 -7.92 -0.11 -10.17
CA ILE A 38 -8.68 0.83 -9.34
C ILE A 38 -10.05 1.08 -9.94
N GLY A 39 -10.18 1.20 -11.26
CA GLY A 39 -11.48 1.29 -11.92
C GLY A 39 -12.37 0.09 -11.60
N GLY A 40 -11.81 -1.12 -11.66
CA GLY A 40 -12.50 -2.35 -11.26
C GLY A 40 -12.86 -2.36 -9.77
N PHE A 41 -11.93 -1.99 -8.88
CA PHE A 41 -12.19 -1.91 -7.44
C PHE A 41 -13.27 -0.90 -7.08
N ILE A 42 -13.23 0.30 -7.66
CA ILE A 42 -14.23 1.36 -7.47
C ILE A 42 -15.57 0.87 -8.01
N GLY A 43 -15.62 0.30 -9.22
CA GLY A 43 -16.85 -0.25 -9.80
C GLY A 43 -17.49 -1.29 -8.90
N LEU A 44 -16.71 -2.28 -8.44
CA LEU A 44 -17.20 -3.29 -7.49
C LEU A 44 -17.69 -2.67 -6.18
N THR A 45 -16.97 -1.68 -5.65
CA THR A 45 -17.32 -1.03 -4.38
C THR A 45 -18.60 -0.21 -4.52
N VAL A 46 -18.70 0.63 -5.55
CA VAL A 46 -19.87 1.47 -5.80
C VAL A 46 -21.11 0.64 -6.12
N LEU A 47 -20.98 -0.42 -6.93
CA LEU A 47 -22.12 -1.21 -7.39
C LEU A 47 -22.56 -2.30 -6.42
N HIS A 48 -21.64 -2.83 -5.60
CA HIS A 48 -21.92 -4.04 -4.82
C HIS A 48 -21.56 -3.95 -3.32
N ALA A 49 -20.82 -2.94 -2.86
CA ALA A 49 -20.55 -2.82 -1.43
C ALA A 49 -21.75 -2.18 -0.69
N PRO A 50 -22.01 -2.60 0.57
CA PRO A 50 -23.03 -1.95 1.39
C PRO A 50 -22.65 -0.49 1.70
N ASP A 51 -23.65 0.34 2.02
CA ASP A 51 -23.47 1.76 2.36
C ASP A 51 -22.49 1.97 3.51
N SER A 52 -22.54 1.09 4.50
CA SER A 52 -21.62 1.09 5.64
C SER A 52 -20.14 0.93 5.24
N VAL A 53 -19.85 0.44 4.04
CA VAL A 53 -18.49 0.38 3.47
C VAL A 53 -18.23 1.57 2.57
N ARG A 54 -19.15 1.87 1.64
CA ARG A 54 -19.01 2.95 0.64
C ARG A 54 -18.81 4.32 1.30
N PHE A 55 -19.54 4.58 2.37
CA PHE A 55 -19.54 5.86 3.08
C PHE A 55 -18.81 5.78 4.42
N SER A 56 -17.93 4.80 4.60
CA SER A 56 -17.12 4.70 5.83
C SER A 56 -16.01 5.75 5.87
N ASP A 57 -15.66 6.20 7.07
CA ASP A 57 -14.51 7.08 7.32
C ASP A 57 -13.19 6.48 6.80
N ALA A 58 -13.06 5.15 6.87
CA ALA A 58 -11.92 4.45 6.31
C ALA A 58 -11.85 4.65 4.79
N MET A 59 -12.97 4.53 4.08
CA MET A 59 -12.99 4.68 2.62
C MET A 59 -12.77 6.13 2.18
N LEU A 60 -13.27 7.10 2.95
CA LEU A 60 -12.93 8.50 2.77
C LEU A 60 -11.41 8.73 2.90
N ALA A 61 -10.80 8.24 3.98
CA ALA A 61 -9.36 8.41 4.21
C ALA A 61 -8.51 7.77 3.10
N TRP A 62 -8.81 6.52 2.73
CA TRP A 62 -8.13 5.83 1.62
C TRP A 62 -8.31 6.57 0.28
N GLY A 63 -9.51 7.08 0.01
CA GLY A 63 -9.77 7.92 -1.15
C GLY A 63 -8.87 9.16 -1.16
N THR A 64 -8.84 9.92 -0.07
CA THR A 64 -8.04 11.15 0.04
C THR A 64 -6.54 10.90 -0.13
N VAL A 65 -5.97 9.91 0.56
CA VAL A 65 -4.52 9.65 0.49
C VAL A 65 -4.11 9.09 -0.87
N ASN A 66 -4.93 8.24 -1.49
CA ASN A 66 -4.65 7.70 -2.82
C ASN A 66 -4.77 8.79 -3.90
N THR A 67 -5.77 9.67 -3.81
CA THR A 67 -5.87 10.82 -4.72
C THR A 67 -4.66 11.73 -4.59
N THR A 68 -4.18 11.96 -3.37
CA THR A 68 -2.97 12.77 -3.13
C THR A 68 -1.73 12.11 -3.74
N ALA A 69 -1.52 10.81 -3.51
CA ALA A 69 -0.39 10.08 -4.09
C ALA A 69 -0.46 10.02 -5.62
N MET A 70 -1.65 9.89 -6.19
CA MET A 70 -1.86 9.97 -7.64
C MET A 70 -1.54 11.37 -8.19
N ALA A 71 -1.94 12.44 -7.52
CA ALA A 71 -1.59 13.80 -7.94
C ALA A 71 -0.06 14.00 -7.96
N LEU A 72 0.66 13.45 -6.97
CA LEU A 72 2.12 13.46 -6.94
C LEU A 72 2.72 12.59 -8.06
N THR A 73 2.11 11.45 -8.39
CA THR A 73 2.51 10.61 -9.53
C THR A 73 2.38 11.37 -10.84
N VAL A 74 1.25 12.05 -11.08
CA VAL A 74 1.03 12.92 -12.25
C VAL A 74 2.06 14.05 -12.27
N GLY A 75 2.34 14.67 -11.13
CA GLY A 75 3.40 15.67 -10.99
C GLY A 75 4.78 15.11 -11.38
N GLY A 76 5.09 13.86 -11.01
CA GLY A 76 6.32 13.18 -11.43
C GLY A 76 6.40 12.92 -12.93
N LEU A 77 5.29 12.47 -13.54
CA LEU A 77 5.20 12.29 -15.00
C LEU A 77 5.41 13.60 -15.78
N LEU A 78 5.04 14.74 -15.18
CA LEU A 78 5.23 16.07 -15.74
C LEU A 78 6.59 16.70 -15.38
N GLY A 79 7.45 16.00 -14.62
CA GLY A 79 8.74 16.51 -14.17
C GLY A 79 8.67 17.57 -13.06
N ALA A 80 7.50 17.77 -12.45
CA ALA A 80 7.28 18.75 -11.39
C ALA A 80 7.57 18.22 -9.98
N VAL A 81 7.62 16.90 -9.80
CA VAL A 81 7.85 16.23 -8.51
C VAL A 81 9.03 15.25 -8.67
N PRO A 82 9.98 15.19 -7.72
CA PRO A 82 11.07 14.21 -7.76
C PRO A 82 10.55 12.77 -7.89
N GLU A 83 11.20 11.98 -8.74
CA GLU A 83 10.72 10.62 -9.08
C GLU A 83 10.55 9.71 -7.86
N SER A 84 11.51 9.73 -6.94
CA SER A 84 11.45 8.91 -5.72
C SER A 84 10.22 9.26 -4.88
N LEU A 85 9.86 10.55 -4.79
CA LEU A 85 8.66 11.01 -4.10
C LEU A 85 7.40 10.60 -4.86
N ALA A 86 7.35 10.92 -6.14
CA ALA A 86 6.19 10.73 -7.01
C ALA A 86 5.78 9.26 -7.14
N PHE A 87 6.75 8.37 -7.33
CA PHE A 87 6.47 6.98 -7.71
C PHE A 87 6.54 6.01 -6.53
N TRP A 88 7.18 6.36 -5.42
CA TRP A 88 7.32 5.45 -4.28
C TRP A 88 6.95 6.04 -2.92
N HIS A 89 7.60 7.11 -2.46
CA HIS A 89 7.40 7.60 -1.08
C HIS A 89 5.96 8.05 -0.84
N ALA A 90 5.32 8.71 -1.82
CA ALA A 90 3.93 9.12 -1.73
C ALA A 90 2.99 7.93 -1.47
N TRP A 91 3.25 6.79 -2.12
CA TRP A 91 2.42 5.60 -2.00
C TRP A 91 2.65 4.81 -0.71
N VAL A 92 3.90 4.76 -0.23
CA VAL A 92 4.21 4.20 1.10
C VAL A 92 3.58 5.07 2.19
N GLY A 93 3.69 6.39 2.07
CA GLY A 93 3.06 7.34 2.99
C GLY A 93 1.54 7.22 3.00
N ALA A 94 0.91 7.14 1.82
CA ALA A 94 -0.53 6.90 1.70
C ALA A 94 -0.95 5.59 2.37
N THR A 95 -0.19 4.51 2.17
CA THR A 95 -0.45 3.21 2.80
C THR A 95 -0.32 3.28 4.33
N ALA A 96 0.73 3.93 4.84
CA ALA A 96 0.94 4.11 6.27
C ALA A 96 -0.21 4.91 6.92
N ILE A 97 -0.59 6.05 6.33
CA ILE A 97 -1.70 6.88 6.80
C ILE A 97 -3.02 6.10 6.72
N GLY A 98 -3.28 5.44 5.58
CA GLY A 98 -4.50 4.65 5.37
C GLY A 98 -4.68 3.57 6.43
N TYR A 99 -3.61 2.89 6.82
CA TYR A 99 -3.65 1.91 7.91
C TYR A 99 -3.75 2.49 9.30
N CYS A 100 -3.03 3.57 9.61
CA CYS A 100 -3.20 4.28 10.87
C CYS A 100 -4.66 4.74 11.05
N TRP A 101 -5.25 5.31 10.00
CA TRP A 101 -6.63 5.78 10.02
C TRP A 101 -7.64 4.63 10.15
N THR A 102 -7.48 3.57 9.35
CA THR A 102 -8.33 2.38 9.43
C THR A 102 -8.26 1.76 10.83
N GLY A 103 -7.05 1.69 11.40
CA GLY A 103 -6.84 1.20 12.76
C GLY A 103 -7.54 2.04 13.81
N GLY A 104 -7.41 3.37 13.74
CA GLY A 104 -8.07 4.30 14.65
C GLY A 104 -9.60 4.24 14.57
N VAL A 105 -10.17 4.19 13.36
CA VAL A 105 -11.62 4.04 13.14
C VAL A 105 -12.14 2.75 13.76
N LEU A 106 -11.40 1.64 13.61
CA LEU A 106 -11.80 0.35 14.17
C LEU A 106 -11.67 0.30 15.71
N GLU A 107 -10.61 0.88 16.28
CA GLU A 107 -10.47 1.04 17.74
C GLU A 107 -11.65 1.86 18.30
N GLY A 108 -11.93 3.03 17.72
CA GLY A 108 -13.06 3.89 18.13
C GLY A 108 -14.42 3.24 17.93
N GLY A 109 -14.56 2.38 16.93
CA GLY A 109 -15.77 1.61 16.62
C GLY A 109 -15.96 0.34 17.45
N GLY A 110 -15.19 0.14 18.53
CA GLY A 110 -15.33 -1.02 19.42
C GLY A 110 -14.77 -2.33 18.86
N GLN A 111 -13.87 -2.26 17.86
CA GLN A 111 -13.18 -3.40 17.25
C GLN A 111 -11.66 -3.34 17.51
N PRO A 112 -11.21 -3.23 18.77
CA PRO A 112 -9.82 -2.97 19.12
C PRO A 112 -8.87 -4.06 18.61
N VAL A 113 -9.31 -5.32 18.65
CA VAL A 113 -8.52 -6.45 18.13
C VAL A 113 -8.16 -6.22 16.67
N ARG A 114 -9.11 -5.82 15.82
CA ARG A 114 -8.85 -5.55 14.40
C ARG A 114 -8.05 -4.27 14.22
N GLY A 115 -8.44 -3.20 14.90
CA GLY A 115 -7.80 -1.89 14.80
C GLY A 115 -6.29 -1.91 15.09
N ARG A 116 -5.85 -2.60 16.14
CA ARG A 116 -4.43 -2.73 16.47
C ARG A 116 -3.61 -3.42 15.39
N GLY A 117 -4.20 -4.36 14.65
CA GLY A 117 -3.53 -5.02 13.54
C GLY A 117 -3.18 -4.02 12.43
N TYR A 118 -4.12 -3.13 12.10
CA TYR A 118 -3.91 -2.07 11.12
C TYR A 118 -2.99 -0.96 11.65
N LEU A 119 -3.11 -0.55 12.91
CA LEU A 119 -2.17 0.41 13.52
C LEU A 119 -0.73 -0.10 13.43
N GLY A 120 -0.50 -1.37 13.75
CA GLY A 120 0.82 -1.97 13.63
C GLY A 120 1.32 -2.03 12.19
N ALA A 121 0.44 -2.29 11.21
CA ALA A 121 0.81 -2.17 9.79
C ALA A 121 1.16 -0.73 9.39
N GLY A 122 0.47 0.27 9.94
CA GLY A 122 0.79 1.69 9.78
C GLY A 122 2.19 2.02 10.32
N VAL A 123 2.55 1.49 11.49
CA VAL A 123 3.91 1.61 12.06
C VAL A 123 4.96 0.98 11.15
N VAL A 124 4.71 -0.22 10.61
CA VAL A 124 5.61 -0.83 9.62
C VAL A 124 5.74 0.05 8.38
N GLY A 125 4.65 0.65 7.90
CA GLY A 125 4.67 1.59 6.77
C GLY A 125 5.49 2.86 7.05
N LEU A 126 5.38 3.44 8.24
CA LEU A 126 6.21 4.58 8.66
C LEU A 126 7.69 4.19 8.74
N GLY A 127 7.99 2.98 9.24
CA GLY A 127 9.34 2.42 9.24
C GLY A 127 9.89 2.27 7.83
N LEU A 128 9.12 1.68 6.92
CA LEU A 128 9.48 1.54 5.50
C LEU A 128 9.73 2.89 4.84
N LEU A 129 8.87 3.89 5.11
CA LEU A 129 9.03 5.24 4.60
C LEU A 129 10.32 5.89 5.11
N THR A 130 10.63 5.71 6.40
CA THR A 130 11.86 6.22 7.02
C THR A 130 13.10 5.60 6.38
N VAL A 131 13.10 4.27 6.19
CA VAL A 131 14.19 3.56 5.50
C VAL A 131 14.35 4.06 4.07
N GLY A 132 13.24 4.21 3.33
CA GLY A 132 13.28 4.76 1.97
C GLY A 132 13.82 6.19 1.92
N ALA A 133 13.47 7.04 2.88
CA ALA A 133 13.94 8.43 2.91
C ALA A 133 15.46 8.55 3.11
N VAL A 134 16.10 7.61 3.83
CA VAL A 134 17.53 7.67 4.14
C VAL A 134 18.39 6.72 3.32
N ALA A 135 17.80 5.66 2.76
CA ALA A 135 18.50 4.57 2.09
C ALA A 135 17.75 4.08 0.84
N PHE A 136 17.11 5.00 0.09
CA PHE A 136 16.33 4.66 -1.12
C PHE A 136 17.04 3.73 -2.11
N PRO A 137 18.35 3.86 -2.40
CA PRO A 137 19.03 2.96 -3.34
C PRO A 137 19.02 1.48 -2.93
N LEU A 138 18.93 1.18 -1.62
CA LEU A 138 18.80 -0.19 -1.13
C LEU A 138 17.36 -0.73 -1.25
N VAL A 139 16.38 0.18 -1.35
CA VAL A 139 14.96 -0.15 -1.42
C VAL A 139 14.48 -0.26 -2.86
N SER A 140 14.96 0.61 -3.74
CA SER A 140 14.49 0.73 -5.12
C SER A 140 14.48 -0.58 -5.94
N PRO A 141 15.41 -1.55 -5.75
CA PRO A 141 15.40 -2.79 -6.54
C PRO A 141 14.12 -3.63 -6.36
N VAL A 142 13.47 -3.54 -5.20
CA VAL A 142 12.32 -4.37 -4.80
C VAL A 142 11.22 -3.58 -4.08
N GLY A 143 11.28 -2.25 -4.14
CA GLY A 143 10.48 -1.36 -3.31
C GLY A 143 8.97 -1.54 -3.52
N TYR A 144 8.53 -1.90 -4.72
CA TYR A 144 7.12 -2.16 -5.00
C TYR A 144 6.66 -3.51 -4.47
N LEU A 145 7.53 -4.53 -4.41
CA LEU A 145 7.19 -5.79 -3.73
C LEU A 145 7.05 -5.60 -2.21
N ALA A 146 7.90 -4.75 -1.61
CA ALA A 146 7.78 -4.41 -0.20
C ALA A 146 6.45 -3.70 0.07
N LEU A 147 6.04 -2.79 -0.82
CA LEU A 147 4.74 -2.13 -0.78
C LEU A 147 3.57 -3.09 -1.02
N ALA A 148 3.73 -4.08 -1.93
CA ALA A 148 2.75 -5.13 -2.17
C ALA A 148 2.49 -5.96 -0.90
N ALA A 149 3.55 -6.36 -0.21
CA ALA A 149 3.46 -7.09 1.05
C ALA A 149 2.81 -6.24 2.14
N LEU A 150 3.28 -5.00 2.33
CA LEU A 150 2.74 -4.05 3.29
C LEU A 150 1.24 -3.80 3.04
N HIS A 151 0.82 -3.70 1.79
CA HIS A 151 -0.57 -3.43 1.44
C HIS A 151 -1.47 -4.68 1.54
N ALA A 152 -1.02 -5.85 1.07
CA ALA A 152 -1.89 -7.02 1.02
C ALA A 152 -2.06 -7.69 2.40
N LEU A 153 -0.96 -7.84 3.14
CA LEU A 153 -0.91 -8.69 4.34
C LEU A 153 -1.84 -8.23 5.47
N PRO A 154 -1.95 -6.93 5.82
CA PRO A 154 -2.85 -6.51 6.90
C PRO A 154 -4.29 -6.90 6.62
N MET A 155 -4.73 -6.80 5.37
CA MET A 155 -6.09 -7.19 4.96
C MET A 155 -6.29 -8.70 4.94
N VAL A 156 -5.28 -9.48 4.54
CA VAL A 156 -5.32 -10.94 4.60
C VAL A 156 -5.33 -11.43 6.06
N LEU A 157 -4.61 -10.76 6.95
CA LEU A 157 -4.54 -11.10 8.37
C LEU A 157 -5.71 -10.56 9.19
N ASP A 158 -6.53 -9.66 8.64
CA ASP A 158 -7.68 -9.11 9.35
C ASP A 158 -8.72 -10.19 9.70
N VAL A 159 -8.87 -11.22 8.85
CA VAL A 159 -9.76 -12.36 9.15
C VAL A 159 -9.21 -13.29 10.24
N ARG A 160 -7.94 -13.13 10.64
CA ARG A 160 -7.26 -13.94 11.67
C ARG A 160 -7.31 -13.23 13.03
N THR A 161 -8.49 -12.83 13.48
CA THR A 161 -8.67 -12.09 14.74
C THR A 161 -8.27 -12.87 16.00
N ALA A 162 -8.20 -14.20 15.92
CA ALA A 162 -7.63 -15.03 16.98
C ALA A 162 -6.11 -14.84 17.16
N LEU A 163 -5.40 -14.31 16.15
CA LEU A 163 -3.99 -13.98 16.26
C LEU A 163 -3.81 -12.61 16.93
N PRO A 164 -2.99 -12.51 17.99
CA PRO A 164 -2.64 -11.23 18.61
C PRO A 164 -2.17 -10.20 17.57
N ALA A 165 -2.53 -8.93 17.78
CA ALA A 165 -2.14 -7.85 16.87
C ALA A 165 -0.61 -7.78 16.68
N VAL A 166 0.17 -7.95 17.74
CA VAL A 166 1.64 -7.99 17.69
C VAL A 166 2.17 -9.08 16.74
N HIS A 167 1.53 -10.25 16.68
CA HIS A 167 1.93 -11.31 15.75
C HIS A 167 1.59 -10.94 14.32
N ARG A 168 0.41 -10.35 14.08
CA ARG A 168 0.03 -9.89 12.73
C ARG A 168 0.96 -8.77 12.25
N THR A 169 1.29 -7.83 13.12
CA THR A 169 2.30 -6.79 12.86
C THR A 169 3.68 -7.39 12.58
N GLY A 170 4.10 -8.37 13.40
CA GLY A 170 5.35 -9.10 13.21
C GLY A 170 5.41 -9.79 11.84
N VAL A 171 4.35 -10.47 11.42
CA VAL A 171 4.28 -11.10 10.09
C VAL A 171 4.41 -10.08 8.97
N VAL A 172 3.70 -8.94 9.05
CA VAL A 172 3.82 -7.86 8.06
C VAL A 172 5.25 -7.32 8.02
N GLY A 173 5.83 -7.01 9.18
CA GLY A 173 7.20 -6.48 9.30
C GLY A 173 8.25 -7.46 8.77
N VAL A 174 8.16 -8.75 9.14
CA VAL A 174 9.06 -9.80 8.65
C VAL A 174 8.95 -9.96 7.14
N ALA A 175 7.74 -9.95 6.57
CA ALA A 175 7.56 -10.06 5.14
C ALA A 175 8.17 -8.87 4.38
N VAL A 176 7.92 -7.64 4.84
CA VAL A 176 8.52 -6.43 4.26
C VAL A 176 10.04 -6.48 4.37
N ALA A 177 10.58 -6.81 5.54
CA ALA A 177 12.02 -6.92 5.75
C ALA A 177 12.66 -8.01 4.89
N ALA A 178 12.03 -9.18 4.77
CA ALA A 178 12.52 -10.28 3.95
C ALA A 178 12.59 -9.88 2.46
N VAL A 179 11.57 -9.17 1.96
CA VAL A 179 11.59 -8.64 0.58
C VAL A 179 12.76 -7.67 0.39
N LEU A 180 12.94 -6.71 1.31
CA LEU A 180 14.05 -5.75 1.23
C LEU A 180 15.42 -6.45 1.27
N VAL A 181 15.61 -7.40 2.19
CA VAL A 181 16.86 -8.18 2.29
C VAL A 181 17.12 -8.97 1.00
N ALA A 182 16.10 -9.63 0.44
CA ALA A 182 16.25 -10.32 -0.84
C ALA A 182 16.65 -9.36 -1.96
N GLY A 183 16.08 -8.15 -1.99
CA GLY A 183 16.46 -7.11 -2.95
C GLY A 183 17.92 -6.68 -2.82
N VAL A 184 18.42 -6.51 -1.59
CA VAL A 184 19.83 -6.17 -1.34
C VAL A 184 20.77 -7.29 -1.76
N ILE A 185 20.37 -8.55 -1.62
CA ILE A 185 21.20 -9.72 -2.01
C ILE A 185 21.28 -9.86 -3.54
N ILE A 186 20.24 -9.47 -4.26
CA ILE A 186 20.11 -9.69 -5.72
C ILE A 186 20.61 -8.49 -6.54
N ALA A 187 20.64 -7.29 -5.95
CA ALA A 187 21.13 -6.05 -6.58
C ALA A 187 22.65 -6.02 -6.71
#